data_AF-A0A2G5UVH9-F1
#
_entry.id   AF-A0A2G5UVH9-F1
#
_cell.length_a   1.000
_cell.length_b   1.000
_cell.length_c   1.000
_cell.angle_alpha   90.00
_cell.angle_beta   90.00
_cell.angle_gamma   90.00
#
_symmetry.space_group_name_H-M   'P 1'
#
loop_
_entity.id
_entity.type
_entity.pdbx_description
1 polymer ?
#
loop_
_entity_poly.entity_id
_entity_poly.type
_entity_poly.pdbx_seq_one_letter_code
_entity_poly.pdbx_strand_id
1 'polypeptide(L)'
;MVYKGLFLTDQPCEWLITESDCVPYTVLLYAGISGMFYSQTGVLIERGIATFASNYTTTLSRRIGVTISTVVVLLSFLTYRTIMWDDPLDGYVLTCFVPSAHSAHRANWFLFICVCLTFFNLIASMAVMYYNKVLEYRIRYKLRERFKKREAIDSTHTICIVSMSQFILTLSYSLGLLLLRCNINQMLISTFLALVVWIYVSF
;
A
#
# COMPACT_ATOMS: atom_id res chain seq x y z
N MET A 1 9.37 18.01 -13.07
CA MET A 1 10.80 18.37 -13.07
C MET A 1 11.33 18.71 -14.46
N VAL A 2 11.13 17.87 -15.48
CA VAL A 2 11.64 18.10 -16.86
C VAL A 2 11.08 19.39 -17.51
N TYR A 3 9.80 19.72 -17.26
CA TYR A 3 9.15 20.90 -17.83
C TYR A 3 9.77 22.23 -17.35
N LYS A 4 9.99 22.41 -16.04
CA LYS A 4 10.62 23.64 -15.51
C LYS A 4 12.07 23.80 -15.99
N GLY A 5 12.82 22.70 -16.12
CA GLY A 5 14.21 22.73 -16.60
C GLY A 5 14.38 23.08 -18.09
N LEU A 6 13.35 22.86 -18.92
CA LEU A 6 13.39 23.15 -20.35
C LEU A 6 12.72 24.48 -20.74
N PHE A 7 11.75 24.97 -19.95
CA PHE A 7 10.87 26.07 -20.36
C PHE A 7 10.88 27.31 -19.45
N LEU A 8 11.53 27.29 -18.28
CA LEU A 8 11.58 28.42 -17.33
C LEU A 8 13.02 28.87 -17.01
N THR A 9 13.90 28.91 -18.01
CA THR A 9 15.32 29.30 -17.84
C THR A 9 15.53 30.78 -17.51
N ASP A 10 14.52 31.63 -17.77
CA ASP A 10 14.58 33.10 -17.65
C ASP A 10 14.01 33.67 -16.34
N GLN A 11 13.45 32.84 -15.45
CA GLN A 11 12.91 33.29 -14.16
C GLN A 11 13.82 32.85 -12.99
N PRO A 12 13.91 33.61 -11.88
CA PRO A 12 14.72 33.22 -10.74
C PRO A 12 14.30 31.83 -10.25
N CYS A 13 15.26 30.92 -10.16
CA CYS A 13 15.05 29.51 -9.83
C CYS A 13 14.55 29.32 -8.39
N GLU A 14 13.25 29.46 -8.18
CA GLU A 14 12.58 28.84 -7.04
C GLU A 14 12.38 27.36 -7.36
N TRP A 15 13.32 26.54 -6.88
CA TRP A 15 13.25 25.08 -6.93
C TRP A 15 12.06 24.51 -6.15
N LEU A 16 11.39 25.36 -5.37
CA LEU A 16 10.24 24.98 -4.58
C LEU A 16 8.97 25.05 -5.43
N ILE A 17 8.10 24.06 -5.23
CA ILE A 17 6.79 23.96 -5.86
C ILE A 17 5.76 24.28 -4.79
N THR A 18 4.75 25.08 -5.15
CA THR A 18 3.60 25.36 -4.31
C THR A 18 2.84 24.07 -4.01
N GLU A 19 2.45 23.87 -2.75
CA GLU A 19 1.72 22.67 -2.31
C GLU A 19 0.38 22.50 -3.04
N SER A 20 -0.23 23.59 -3.52
CA SER A 20 -1.46 23.62 -4.34
C SER A 20 -1.37 22.81 -5.63
N ASP A 21 -0.23 22.87 -6.33
CA ASP A 21 -0.07 22.23 -7.63
C ASP A 21 0.26 20.73 -7.48
N CYS A 22 0.69 20.33 -6.29
CA CYS A 22 1.06 18.96 -5.96
C CYS A 22 -0.13 18.10 -5.50
N VAL A 23 -1.24 18.71 -5.09
CA VAL A 23 -2.46 18.02 -4.61
C VAL A 23 -2.85 16.82 -5.45
N PRO A 24 -3.07 16.92 -6.78
CA PRO A 24 -3.56 15.79 -7.57
C PRO A 24 -2.60 14.59 -7.55
N TYR A 25 -1.29 14.85 -7.52
CA TYR A 25 -0.27 13.80 -7.45
C TYR A 25 -0.26 13.13 -6.07
N THR A 26 -0.38 13.92 -5.01
CA THR A 26 -0.46 13.42 -3.63
C THR A 26 -1.75 12.63 -3.40
N VAL A 27 -2.89 13.07 -3.97
CA VAL A 27 -4.16 12.33 -3.96
C VAL A 27 -3.97 10.96 -4.59
N LEU A 28 -3.43 10.92 -5.80
CA LEU A 28 -3.25 9.70 -6.56
C LEU A 28 -2.32 8.72 -5.83
N LEU A 29 -1.25 9.24 -5.24
CA LEU A 29 -0.29 8.43 -4.48
C LEU A 29 -0.95 7.82 -3.23
N TYR A 30 -1.57 8.61 -2.36
CA TYR A 30 -2.20 8.09 -1.13
C TYR A 30 -3.43 7.22 -1.43
N ALA A 31 -4.22 7.55 -2.46
CA ALA A 31 -5.33 6.70 -2.91
C ALA A 31 -4.82 5.36 -3.47
N GLY A 32 -3.72 5.37 -4.22
CA GLY A 32 -3.08 4.15 -4.73
C GLY A 32 -2.51 3.28 -3.61
N ILE A 33 -1.78 3.89 -2.67
CA ILE A 33 -1.23 3.23 -1.50
C ILE A 33 -2.34 2.57 -0.68
N SER A 34 -3.35 3.35 -0.25
CA SER A 34 -4.49 2.83 0.51
C SER A 34 -5.25 1.75 -0.25
N GLY A 35 -5.45 1.91 -1.56
CA GLY A 35 -6.07 0.92 -2.43
C GLY A 35 -5.34 -0.42 -2.43
N MET A 36 -4.00 -0.44 -2.43
CA MET A 36 -3.22 -1.68 -2.33
C MET A 36 -3.43 -2.38 -0.98
N PHE A 37 -3.39 -1.66 0.14
CA PHE A 37 -3.63 -2.24 1.47
C PHE A 37 -5.05 -2.79 1.62
N TYR A 38 -6.05 -2.03 1.17
CA TYR A 38 -7.46 -2.43 1.21
C TYR A 38 -7.78 -3.59 0.28
N SER A 39 -7.21 -3.61 -0.92
CA SER A 39 -7.33 -4.73 -1.85
C SER A 39 -6.75 -6.02 -1.24
N GLN A 40 -5.57 -5.95 -0.64
CA GLN A 40 -4.94 -7.11 0.00
C GLN A 40 -5.77 -7.65 1.18
N THR A 41 -6.26 -6.76 2.06
CA THR A 41 -7.15 -7.18 3.17
C THR A 41 -8.42 -7.82 2.62
N GLY A 42 -9.01 -7.24 1.57
CA GLY A 42 -10.21 -7.75 0.92
C GLY A 42 -10.03 -9.17 0.38
N VAL A 43 -8.96 -9.40 -0.39
CA VAL A 43 -8.66 -10.73 -0.94
C VAL A 43 -8.40 -11.74 0.18
N LEU A 44 -7.73 -11.34 1.26
CA LEU A 44 -7.49 -12.20 2.42
C LEU A 44 -8.80 -12.58 3.14
N ILE A 45 -9.74 -11.65 3.28
CA ILE A 45 -11.08 -11.91 3.82
C ILE A 45 -11.85 -12.89 2.93
N GLU A 46 -11.84 -12.68 1.61
CA GLU A 46 -12.49 -13.60 0.68
C GLU A 46 -11.94 -15.03 0.83
N ARG A 47 -10.61 -15.18 0.94
CA ARG A 47 -9.98 -16.49 1.16
C ARG A 47 -10.32 -17.08 2.52
N GLY A 48 -10.34 -16.28 3.58
CA GLY A 48 -10.81 -16.70 4.90
C GLY A 48 -12.22 -17.28 4.84
N ILE A 49 -13.16 -16.55 4.21
CA ILE A 49 -14.54 -16.99 4.04
C ILE A 49 -14.61 -18.28 3.22
N ALA A 50 -13.85 -18.39 2.13
CA ALA A 50 -13.82 -19.58 1.30
C ALA A 50 -13.25 -20.82 2.02
N THR A 51 -12.31 -20.63 2.95
CA THR A 51 -11.75 -21.72 3.76
C THR A 51 -12.72 -22.21 4.84
N PHE A 52 -13.49 -21.32 5.47
CA PHE A 52 -14.44 -21.68 6.55
C PHE A 52 -15.84 -22.08 6.04
N ALA A 53 -16.30 -21.55 4.91
CA ALA A 53 -17.63 -21.83 4.38
C ALA A 53 -17.65 -23.15 3.58
N SER A 54 -18.36 -24.17 4.07
CA SER A 54 -18.48 -25.46 3.37
C SER A 54 -19.30 -25.39 2.07
N ASN A 55 -20.20 -24.40 1.95
CA ASN A 55 -21.11 -24.21 0.80
C ASN A 55 -20.70 -23.03 -0.10
N TYR A 56 -19.41 -22.91 -0.42
CA TYR A 56 -18.92 -21.85 -1.30
C TYR A 56 -19.28 -22.09 -2.78
N THR A 57 -20.31 -21.39 -3.25
CA THR A 57 -20.77 -21.38 -4.65
C THR A 57 -20.11 -20.25 -5.46
N THR A 58 -20.00 -20.43 -6.77
CA THR A 58 -19.36 -19.44 -7.68
C THR A 58 -20.10 -18.10 -7.71
N THR A 59 -21.42 -18.11 -7.53
CA THR A 59 -22.25 -16.90 -7.43
C THR A 59 -21.99 -16.12 -6.15
N LEU A 60 -21.75 -16.81 -5.03
CA LEU A 60 -21.41 -16.20 -3.75
C LEU A 60 -20.03 -15.54 -3.80
N SER A 61 -19.03 -16.22 -4.39
CA SER A 61 -17.69 -15.65 -4.61
C SER A 61 -17.75 -14.36 -5.40
N ARG A 62 -18.51 -14.35 -6.51
CA ARG A 62 -18.66 -13.16 -7.33
C ARG A 62 -19.32 -12.01 -6.57
N ARG A 63 -20.36 -12.28 -5.76
CA ARG A 63 -20.99 -11.23 -4.94
C ARG A 63 -20.02 -10.68 -3.90
N ILE A 64 -19.31 -11.54 -3.19
CA ILE A 64 -18.33 -11.14 -2.16
C ILE A 64 -17.22 -10.29 -2.80
N GLY A 65 -16.64 -10.74 -3.92
CA GLY A 65 -15.61 -9.98 -4.63
C GLY A 65 -16.06 -8.59 -5.10
N VAL A 66 -17.29 -8.48 -5.64
CA VAL A 66 -17.86 -7.18 -6.05
C VAL A 66 -18.12 -6.28 -4.84
N THR A 67 -18.65 -6.82 -3.74
CA THR A 67 -18.86 -6.04 -2.51
C THR A 67 -17.55 -5.56 -1.90
N ILE A 68 -16.51 -6.39 -1.91
CA ILE A 68 -15.19 -6.01 -1.41
C ILE A 68 -14.58 -4.93 -2.29
N SER A 69 -14.62 -5.10 -3.62
CA SER A 69 -14.05 -4.11 -4.55
C SER A 69 -14.74 -2.74 -4.44
N THR A 70 -16.06 -2.70 -4.32
CA THR A 70 -16.81 -1.45 -4.13
C THR A 70 -16.47 -0.77 -2.80
N VAL A 71 -16.36 -1.54 -1.71
CA VAL A 71 -15.94 -1.01 -0.40
C VAL A 71 -14.50 -0.49 -0.44
N VAL A 72 -13.58 -1.20 -1.10
CA VAL A 72 -12.17 -0.78 -1.25
C VAL A 72 -12.08 0.58 -1.94
N VAL A 73 -12.79 0.76 -3.07
CA VAL A 73 -12.78 2.03 -3.81
C VAL A 73 -13.33 3.19 -2.97
N LEU A 74 -14.42 2.95 -2.24
CA LEU A 74 -15.01 3.96 -1.34
C LEU A 74 -14.06 4.33 -0.21
N LEU A 75 -13.46 3.35 0.46
CA LEU A 75 -12.52 3.58 1.55
C LEU A 75 -11.25 4.30 1.08
N SER A 76 -10.71 3.94 -0.10
CA SER A 76 -9.56 4.62 -0.70
C SER A 76 -9.81 6.11 -0.93
N PHE A 77 -11.01 6.48 -1.41
CA PHE A 77 -11.37 7.88 -1.62
C PHE A 77 -11.56 8.63 -0.29
N LEU A 78 -12.14 7.97 0.71
CA LEU A 78 -12.32 8.55 2.05
C LEU A 78 -10.99 8.77 2.77
N THR A 79 -10.03 7.85 2.65
CA THR A 79 -8.72 7.98 3.31
C THR A 79 -7.97 9.23 2.90
N TYR A 80 -7.98 9.59 1.63
CA TYR A 80 -7.36 10.83 1.15
C TYR A 80 -7.98 12.05 1.84
N ARG A 81 -9.31 12.09 1.92
CA ARG A 81 -10.06 13.21 2.50
C ARG A 81 -9.79 13.35 4.01
N THR A 82 -9.59 12.25 4.73
CA THR A 82 -9.23 12.26 6.16
C THR A 82 -7.80 12.76 6.39
N ILE A 83 -6.87 12.46 5.48
CA ILE A 83 -5.46 12.87 5.60
C ILE A 83 -5.30 14.38 5.37
N MET A 84 -5.98 14.95 4.37
CA MET A 84 -5.81 16.36 3.95
C MET A 84 -6.82 17.33 4.57
N TRP A 85 -7.61 16.92 5.58
CA TRP A 85 -8.79 17.66 6.04
C TRP A 85 -8.50 19.08 6.61
N ASP A 86 -7.27 19.37 7.07
CA ASP A 86 -6.93 20.67 7.71
C ASP A 86 -5.61 21.30 7.23
N ASP A 87 -5.06 20.92 6.07
CA ASP A 87 -3.78 21.52 5.64
C ASP A 87 -4.04 22.86 4.92
N PRO A 88 -3.65 24.01 5.52
CA PRO A 88 -3.58 25.27 4.78
C PRO A 88 -2.44 25.11 3.79
N LEU A 89 -2.81 24.90 2.55
CA LEU A 89 -1.98 24.43 1.46
C LEU A 89 -1.03 25.53 0.92
N ASP A 90 -0.51 26.35 1.82
CA ASP A 90 0.24 27.59 1.59
C ASP A 90 1.76 27.39 1.67
N GLY A 91 2.23 26.15 1.83
CA GLY A 91 3.65 25.83 1.93
C GLY A 91 4.33 25.63 0.57
N TYR A 92 5.66 25.58 0.63
CA TYR A 92 6.53 25.35 -0.52
C TYR A 92 7.32 24.05 -0.29
N VAL A 93 7.16 23.08 -1.19
CA VAL A 93 7.80 21.76 -1.10
C VAL A 93 8.80 21.55 -2.23
N LEU A 94 9.89 20.85 -1.93
CA LEU A 94 10.90 20.49 -2.93
C LEU A 94 10.38 19.42 -3.93
N THR A 95 9.46 18.57 -3.47
CA THR A 95 8.82 17.53 -4.29
C THR A 95 7.38 17.28 -3.82
N CYS A 96 6.46 16.98 -4.75
CA CYS A 96 5.05 16.69 -4.46
C CYS A 96 4.79 15.41 -3.65
N PHE A 97 5.85 14.66 -3.34
CA PHE A 97 5.78 13.33 -2.75
C PHE A 97 6.27 13.29 -1.30
N VAL A 98 6.85 14.39 -0.82
CA VAL A 98 7.27 14.54 0.59
C VAL A 98 6.21 15.38 1.29
N PRO A 99 5.54 14.86 2.34
CA PRO A 99 4.55 15.62 3.08
C PRO A 99 5.21 16.82 3.76
N SER A 100 4.51 17.96 3.75
CA SER A 100 4.97 19.20 4.37
C SER A 100 5.21 19.02 5.87
N ALA A 101 6.06 19.85 6.48
CA ALA A 101 6.41 19.73 7.90
C ALA A 101 5.19 19.81 8.84
N HIS A 102 4.12 20.49 8.40
CA HIS A 102 2.85 20.57 9.11
C HIS A 102 2.06 19.25 9.07
N SER A 103 1.98 18.61 7.89
CA SER A 103 1.28 17.33 7.69
C SER A 103 2.14 16.09 8.03
N ALA A 104 3.44 16.30 8.29
CA ALA A 104 4.44 15.27 8.57
C ALA A 104 4.08 14.35 9.75
N HIS A 105 3.40 14.86 10.78
CA HIS A 105 3.00 14.05 11.94
C HIS A 105 1.86 13.08 11.60
N ARG A 106 0.83 13.57 10.88
CA ARG A 106 -0.32 12.78 10.43
C ARG A 106 0.08 11.72 9.41
N ALA A 107 0.94 12.09 8.46
CA ALA A 107 1.50 11.14 7.49
C ALA A 107 2.31 10.02 8.15
N ASN A 108 3.09 10.33 9.20
CA ASN A 108 3.85 9.31 9.94
C ASN A 108 2.93 8.35 10.70
N TRP A 109 1.85 8.86 11.30
CA TRP A 109 0.85 8.03 11.97
C TRP A 109 0.12 7.11 10.99
N PHE A 110 -0.24 7.61 9.80
CA PHE A 110 -0.81 6.80 8.72
C PHE A 110 0.14 5.69 8.28
N LEU A 111 1.41 5.99 8.05
CA LEU A 111 2.41 5.00 7.66
C LEU A 111 2.63 3.94 8.75
N PHE A 112 2.64 4.33 10.02
CA PHE A 112 2.72 3.39 11.14
C PHE A 112 1.53 2.44 11.15
N ILE A 113 0.30 2.95 10.98
CA ILE A 113 -0.91 2.13 10.86
C ILE A 113 -0.81 1.18 9.66
N CYS A 114 -0.33 1.64 8.50
CA CYS A 114 -0.11 0.81 7.32
C CYS A 114 0.91 -0.32 7.55
N VAL A 115 1.99 -0.06 8.28
CA VAL A 115 2.98 -1.09 8.66
C VAL A 115 2.35 -2.12 9.59
N CYS A 116 1.60 -1.69 10.61
CA CYS A 116 0.89 -2.61 11.50
C CYS A 116 -0.12 -3.46 10.72
N LEU A 117 -0.91 -2.86 9.82
CA LEU A 117 -1.89 -3.56 8.99
C LEU A 117 -1.23 -4.58 8.04
N THR A 118 -0.12 -4.24 7.38
CA THR A 118 0.61 -5.22 6.55
C THR A 118 1.15 -6.37 7.37
N PHE A 119 1.66 -6.11 8.57
CA PHE A 119 2.13 -7.16 9.46
C PHE A 119 0.99 -8.12 9.86
N PHE A 120 -0.19 -7.59 10.20
CA PHE A 120 -1.37 -8.42 10.47
C PHE A 120 -1.83 -9.21 9.23
N ASN A 121 -1.85 -8.58 8.05
CA ASN A 121 -2.17 -9.27 6.79
C ASN A 121 -1.20 -10.42 6.51
N LEU A 122 0.08 -10.24 6.84
CA LEU A 122 1.10 -11.26 6.67
C LEU A 122 0.85 -12.47 7.56
N ILE A 123 0.59 -12.22 8.86
CA ILE A 123 0.28 -13.27 9.83
C ILE A 123 -0.97 -14.03 9.42
N ALA A 124 -2.03 -13.31 9.06
CA ALA A 124 -3.29 -13.93 8.65
C ALA A 124 -3.13 -14.72 7.33
N SER A 125 -2.35 -14.22 6.36
CA SER A 125 -2.04 -14.95 5.12
C SER A 125 -1.28 -16.25 5.40
N MET A 126 -0.27 -16.21 6.28
CA MET A 126 0.46 -17.39 6.72
C MET A 126 -0.45 -18.39 7.45
N ALA A 127 -1.34 -17.91 8.32
CA ALA A 127 -2.29 -18.75 9.04
C ALA A 127 -3.24 -19.48 8.07
N VAL A 128 -3.86 -18.76 7.12
CA VAL A 128 -4.74 -19.36 6.11
C VAL A 128 -3.99 -20.38 5.25
N MET A 129 -2.74 -20.10 4.86
CA MET A 129 -1.91 -21.05 4.13
C MET A 129 -1.62 -22.31 4.95
N TYR A 130 -1.30 -22.17 6.25
CA TYR A 130 -1.07 -23.29 7.15
C TYR A 130 -2.32 -24.16 7.30
N TYR A 131 -3.48 -23.55 7.55
CA TYR A 131 -4.76 -24.26 7.63
C TYR A 131 -5.08 -25.02 6.33
N ASN A 132 -4.87 -24.38 5.17
CA ASN A 132 -5.12 -25.00 3.88
C ASN A 132 -4.21 -26.21 3.63
N LYS A 133 -2.92 -26.14 4.02
CA LYS A 133 -1.99 -27.30 3.96
C LYS A 133 -2.44 -28.43 4.88
N VAL A 134 -2.80 -28.15 6.13
CA VAL A 134 -3.27 -29.17 7.09
C VAL A 134 -4.53 -29.87 6.56
N LEU A 135 -5.44 -29.12 5.95
CA LEU A 135 -6.67 -29.66 5.38
C LEU A 135 -6.41 -30.57 4.15
N GLU A 136 -5.39 -30.28 3.34
CA GLU A 136 -4.97 -31.15 2.23
C GLU A 136 -4.51 -32.52 2.75
N TYR A 137 -3.70 -32.56 3.82
CA TYR A 137 -3.23 -33.82 4.40
C TYR A 137 -4.37 -34.71 4.92
N ARG A 138 -5.48 -34.13 5.40
CA ARG A 138 -6.60 -34.89 5.97
C ARG A 138 -7.54 -35.54 4.93
N ILE A 139 -7.59 -35.05 3.68
CA ILE A 139 -8.61 -35.46 2.69
C ILE A 139 -7.96 -36.13 1.47
N ARG A 140 -7.03 -37.06 1.72
CA ARG A 140 -6.20 -37.70 0.67
C ARG A 140 -7.00 -38.51 -0.37
N TYR A 141 -8.21 -38.96 -0.05
CA TYR A 141 -8.93 -39.98 -0.82
C TYR A 141 -10.06 -39.46 -1.74
N LYS A 142 -10.40 -38.16 -1.74
CA LYS A 142 -11.45 -37.60 -2.61
C LYS A 142 -10.88 -36.75 -3.76
N LEU A 143 -10.91 -37.27 -5.00
CA LEU A 143 -10.32 -36.64 -6.20
C LEU A 143 -10.95 -35.29 -6.59
N ARG A 144 -12.29 -35.18 -6.60
CA ARG A 144 -12.98 -33.95 -7.05
C ARG A 144 -12.81 -32.78 -6.07
N GLU A 145 -12.84 -33.06 -4.78
CA GLU A 145 -12.59 -32.07 -3.73
C GLU A 145 -11.14 -31.59 -3.73
N ARG A 146 -10.19 -32.43 -4.20
CA ARG A 146 -8.77 -32.09 -4.30
C ARG A 146 -8.47 -31.04 -5.38
N PHE A 147 -9.11 -31.10 -6.55
CA PHE A 147 -8.86 -30.12 -7.62
C PHE A 147 -9.31 -28.70 -7.21
N LYS A 148 -10.54 -28.56 -6.69
CA LYS A 148 -11.05 -27.27 -6.19
C LYS A 148 -10.20 -26.73 -5.03
N LYS A 149 -9.67 -27.61 -4.17
CA LYS A 149 -8.79 -27.20 -3.06
C LYS A 149 -7.37 -26.87 -3.51
N ARG A 150 -6.81 -27.52 -4.55
CA ARG A 150 -5.50 -27.17 -5.12
C ARG A 150 -5.50 -25.77 -5.73
N GLU A 151 -6.56 -25.42 -6.46
CA GLU A 151 -6.72 -24.06 -7.00
C GLU A 151 -6.78 -23.01 -5.89
N ALA A 152 -7.49 -23.31 -4.79
CA ALA A 152 -7.53 -22.44 -3.62
C ALA A 152 -6.16 -22.32 -2.91
N ILE A 153 -5.41 -23.42 -2.80
CA ILE A 153 -4.06 -23.43 -2.19
C ILE A 153 -3.07 -22.63 -3.03
N ASP A 154 -3.05 -22.83 -4.34
CA ASP A 154 -2.16 -22.12 -5.26
C ASP A 154 -2.44 -20.60 -5.22
N SER A 155 -3.72 -20.23 -5.25
CA SER A 155 -4.11 -18.82 -5.10
C SER A 155 -3.72 -18.23 -3.74
N THR A 156 -3.87 -19.00 -2.65
CA THR A 156 -3.45 -18.55 -1.30
C THR A 156 -1.93 -18.36 -1.21
N HIS A 157 -1.16 -19.22 -1.88
CA HIS A 157 0.29 -19.12 -1.93
C HIS A 157 0.74 -17.84 -2.65
N THR A 158 0.12 -17.50 -3.80
CA THR A 158 0.36 -16.23 -4.49
C THR A 158 0.05 -15.04 -3.61
N ILE A 159 -1.08 -15.05 -2.88
CA ILE A 159 -1.46 -13.98 -1.95
C ILE A 159 -0.42 -13.81 -0.84
N CYS A 160 0.12 -14.91 -0.32
CA CYS A 160 1.17 -14.86 0.69
C CYS A 160 2.47 -14.23 0.15
N ILE A 161 2.86 -14.53 -1.09
CA ILE A 161 4.03 -13.92 -1.75
C ILE A 161 3.80 -12.41 -1.94
N VAL A 162 2.61 -12.02 -2.38
CA VAL A 162 2.24 -10.60 -2.52
C VAL A 162 2.25 -9.91 -1.15
N SER A 163 1.78 -10.56 -0.09
CA SER A 163 1.85 -10.01 1.27
C SER A 163 3.27 -9.86 1.80
N MET A 164 4.16 -10.81 1.50
CA MET A 164 5.58 -10.72 1.87
C MET A 164 6.25 -9.56 1.14
N SER A 165 6.06 -9.44 -0.18
CA SER A 165 6.63 -8.33 -0.96
C SER A 165 6.09 -6.98 -0.48
N GLN A 166 4.79 -6.83 -0.27
CA GLN A 166 4.19 -5.60 0.23
C GLN A 166 4.70 -5.22 1.63
N PHE A 167 4.92 -6.19 2.51
CA PHE A 167 5.54 -5.94 3.82
C PHE A 167 6.98 -5.42 3.68
N ILE A 168 7.80 -6.06 2.84
CA ILE A 168 9.20 -5.65 2.60
C ILE A 168 9.27 -4.22 2.05
N LEU A 169 8.43 -3.91 1.05
CA LEU A 169 8.41 -2.57 0.43
C LEU A 169 7.88 -1.49 1.39
N THR A 170 6.87 -1.79 2.20
CA THR A 170 6.35 -0.83 3.19
C THR A 170 7.37 -0.58 4.30
N LEU A 171 8.11 -1.62 4.70
CA LEU A 171 9.17 -1.54 5.70
C LEU A 171 10.38 -0.75 5.16
N SER A 172 10.80 -0.99 3.92
CA SER A 172 11.88 -0.22 3.29
C SER A 172 11.52 1.26 3.13
N TYR A 173 10.28 1.55 2.71
CA TYR A 173 9.77 2.93 2.61
C TYR A 173 9.76 3.64 3.97
N SER A 174 9.27 2.96 5.02
CA SER A 174 9.21 3.54 6.38
C SER A 174 10.60 3.77 6.98
N LEU A 175 11.53 2.84 6.77
CA LEU A 175 12.94 3.02 7.17
C LEU A 175 13.61 4.13 6.37
N GLY A 176 13.35 4.23 5.07
CA GLY A 176 13.87 5.29 4.21
C GLY A 176 13.43 6.67 4.68
N LEU A 177 12.15 6.83 5.04
CA LEU A 177 11.63 8.09 5.59
C LEU A 177 12.23 8.43 6.96
N LEU A 178 12.43 7.45 7.84
CA LEU A 178 13.06 7.66 9.14
C LEU A 178 14.51 8.12 8.98
N LEU A 179 15.27 7.47 8.11
CA LEU A 179 16.66 7.84 7.80
C LEU A 179 16.74 9.25 7.19
N LEU A 180 15.80 9.61 6.32
CA LEU A 180 15.73 10.94 5.72
C LEU A 180 15.47 12.01 6.79
N ARG A 181 14.58 11.76 7.75
CA ARG A 181 14.25 12.70 8.82
C ARG A 181 15.37 12.87 9.84
N CYS A 182 16.00 11.78 10.29
CA CYS A 182 17.08 11.85 11.27
C CYS A 182 18.32 12.57 10.71
N ASN A 183 18.59 12.45 9.41
CA ASN A 183 19.80 12.98 8.79
C ASN A 183 19.58 14.27 7.97
N ILE A 184 18.39 14.88 8.02
CA ILE A 184 18.04 16.03 7.18
C ILE A 184 18.98 17.23 7.37
N ASN A 185 19.52 17.39 8.59
CA ASN A 185 20.43 18.48 8.96
C ASN A 185 21.92 18.15 8.74
N GLN A 186 22.26 16.90 8.42
CA GLN A 186 23.65 16.43 8.32
C GLN A 186 24.03 15.86 6.95
N MET A 187 23.07 15.72 6.02
CA MET A 187 23.32 15.06 4.73
C MET A 187 23.75 16.00 3.60
N LEU A 188 24.71 15.51 2.81
CA LEU A 188 25.07 16.07 1.50
C LEU A 188 23.88 15.92 0.52
N ILE A 189 23.70 16.90 -0.36
CA ILE A 189 22.59 16.91 -1.34
C ILE A 189 22.56 15.65 -2.23
N SER A 190 23.72 15.03 -2.51
CA SER A 190 23.82 13.81 -3.31
C SER A 190 23.27 12.56 -2.61
N THR A 191 23.52 12.40 -1.31
CA THR A 191 22.98 11.29 -0.53
C THR A 191 21.49 11.45 -0.28
N PHE A 192 21.00 12.70 -0.16
CA PHE A 192 19.58 13.01 -0.13
C PHE A 192 18.88 12.60 -1.44
N LEU A 193 19.42 13.00 -2.60
CA LEU A 193 18.89 12.61 -3.92
C LEU A 193 18.97 11.10 -4.16
N ALA A 194 20.03 10.43 -3.71
CA ALA A 194 20.16 8.98 -3.83
C ALA A 194 19.15 8.23 -2.94
N LEU A 195 18.90 8.67 -1.71
CA LEU A 195 17.87 8.10 -0.82
C LEU A 195 16.47 8.34 -1.36
N VAL A 196 16.21 9.53 -1.87
CA VAL A 196 15.00 9.90 -2.62
C VAL A 196 14.80 8.89 -3.75
N VAL A 197 15.75 8.77 -4.69
CA VAL A 197 15.66 7.81 -5.81
C VAL A 197 15.51 6.36 -5.32
N TRP A 198 16.18 5.96 -4.25
CA TRP A 198 16.11 4.60 -3.71
C TRP A 198 14.74 4.29 -3.10
N ILE A 199 14.14 5.25 -2.38
CA ILE A 199 12.76 5.17 -1.88
C ILE A 199 11.77 5.09 -3.07
N TYR A 200 12.04 5.78 -4.18
CA TYR A 200 11.17 5.79 -5.36
C TYR A 200 11.33 4.58 -6.29
N VAL A 201 12.52 3.97 -6.40
CA VAL A 201 12.72 2.75 -7.20
C VAL A 201 12.25 1.51 -6.45
N SER A 202 12.22 1.57 -5.12
CA SER A 202 11.75 0.48 -4.28
C SER A 202 10.22 0.41 -4.16
N PHE A 203 9.47 1.37 -4.72
CA PHE A 203 8.01 1.44 -4.67
C PHE A 203 7.43 1.37 -6.09
#